data_AF-A0A2A3WZS5-F1
#
_entry.id   AF-A0A2A3WZS5-F1
#
_cell.length_a   1.000
_cell.length_b   1.000
_cell.length_c   1.000
_cell.angle_alpha   90.00
_cell.angle_beta   90.00
_cell.angle_gamma   90.00
#
_symmetry.space_group_name_H-M   'P 1'
#
loop_
_entity.id
_entity.type
_entity.pdbx_description
1 polymer ?
#
loop_
_entity_poly.entity_id
_entity_poly.type
_entity_poly.pdbx_seq_one_letter_code
_entity_poly.pdbx_strand_id
1 'polypeptide(L)'
;MNPVLRGWCAYFQHGVSKATFSYVDHYAFWRIVNWLNKRHPKLNKHTVVRRFLPGWEIRTEGVEFFRACRVPVTRYRFRGTRIPTPWDSAAA
;
A
#
# COMPACT_ATOMS: atom_id res chain seq x y z
N MET A 1 9.05 -6.86 0.14
CA MET A 1 8.41 -5.56 0.44
C MET A 1 6.89 -5.62 0.29
N ASN A 2 6.36 -6.19 -0.79
CA ASN A 2 4.91 -6.23 -1.05
C ASN A 2 4.05 -6.88 0.04
N PRO A 3 4.42 -8.02 0.67
CA PRO A 3 3.57 -8.63 1.70
C PRO A 3 3.40 -7.75 2.95
N VAL A 4 4.48 -7.06 3.35
CA VAL A 4 4.46 -6.15 4.51
C VAL A 4 3.55 -4.96 4.26
N LEU A 5 3.69 -4.30 3.09
CA LEU A 5 2.83 -3.18 2.71
C LEU A 5 1.37 -3.62 2.60
N ARG A 6 1.10 -4.81 2.03
CA ARG A 6 -0.25 -5.38 1.95
C ARG A 6 -0.86 -5.60 3.33
N GLY A 7 -0.15 -6.27 4.24
CA GLY A 7 -0.64 -6.54 5.59
C GLY A 7 -0.86 -5.26 6.39
N TRP A 8 0.07 -4.32 6.30
CA TRP A 8 -0.03 -3.02 6.98
C TRP A 8 -1.21 -2.20 6.45
N CYS A 9 -1.38 -2.11 5.12
CA CYS A 9 -2.53 -1.43 4.55
C CYS A 9 -3.85 -2.11 4.89
N ALA A 10 -3.92 -3.45 4.94
CA ALA A 10 -5.11 -4.18 5.33
C ALA A 10 -5.49 -3.93 6.80
N TYR A 11 -4.51 -3.84 7.70
CA TYR A 11 -4.75 -3.52 9.10
C TYR A 11 -5.28 -2.09 9.29
N PHE A 12 -4.65 -1.12 8.63
CA PHE A 12 -5.02 0.30 8.75
C PHE A 12 -6.11 0.75 7.77
N GLN A 13 -6.72 -0.15 6.98
CA GLN A 13 -7.75 0.19 6.00
C GLN A 13 -8.98 0.84 6.62
N HIS A 14 -9.22 0.63 7.92
CA HIS A 14 -10.37 1.18 8.63
C HIS A 14 -10.08 2.50 9.37
N GLY A 15 -8.82 2.92 9.44
CA GLY A 15 -8.39 4.18 10.05
C GLY A 15 -8.38 5.36 9.08
N VAL A 16 -8.06 6.56 9.58
CA VAL A 16 -7.85 7.76 8.74
C VAL A 16 -6.41 7.76 8.21
N SER A 17 -6.06 6.74 7.42
CA SER A 17 -4.66 6.49 7.01
C SER A 17 -4.39 6.74 5.53
N LYS A 18 -5.35 7.33 4.79
CA LYS A 18 -5.22 7.53 3.33
C LYS A 18 -4.02 8.42 2.96
N ALA A 19 -3.82 9.52 3.69
CA ALA A 19 -2.68 10.41 3.46
C ALA A 19 -1.35 9.70 3.70
N THR A 20 -1.26 8.91 4.77
CA THR A 20 -0.09 8.10 5.09
C THR A 20 0.16 7.03 4.04
N PHE A 21 -0.88 6.37 3.52
CA PHE A 21 -0.76 5.39 2.44
C PHE A 21 -0.20 6.03 1.17
N SER A 22 -0.66 7.22 0.79
CA SER A 22 -0.12 7.97 -0.34
C SER A 22 1.34 8.39 -0.13
N TYR A 23 1.70 8.84 1.08
CA TYR A 23 3.08 9.21 1.41
C TYR A 23 4.03 8.00 1.35
N VAL A 24 3.66 6.89 1.99
CA VAL A 24 4.46 5.67 2.00
C VAL A 24 4.61 5.09 0.59
N ASP A 25 3.54 5.11 -0.21
CA ASP A 25 3.56 4.69 -1.61
C ASP A 25 4.56 5.53 -2.44
N HIS A 26 4.48 6.85 -2.32
CA HIS A 26 5.38 7.77 -3.02
C HIS A 26 6.84 7.59 -2.59
N TYR A 27 7.08 7.49 -1.28
CA TYR A 27 8.41 7.26 -0.74
C TYR A 27 9.00 5.93 -1.22
N ALA A 28 8.25 4.84 -1.10
CA ALA A 28 8.68 3.51 -1.54
C ALA A 28 8.95 3.47 -3.05
N PHE A 29 8.10 4.12 -3.84
CA PHE A 29 8.27 4.24 -5.29
C PHE A 29 9.60 4.90 -5.65
N TRP A 30 9.89 6.08 -5.09
CA TRP A 30 11.15 6.79 -5.36
C TRP A 30 12.37 6.07 -4.81
N ARG A 31 12.24 5.35 -3.69
CA ARG A 31 13.33 4.50 -3.18
C ARG A 31 13.70 3.40 -4.18
N ILE A 32 12.72 2.75 -4.82
CA ILE A 32 12.97 1.75 -5.85
C ILE A 32 13.56 2.39 -7.11
N VAL A 33 13.00 3.51 -7.59
CA VAL A 33 13.51 4.21 -8.79
C VAL A 33 14.96 4.66 -8.58
N ASN A 34 15.27 5.23 -7.42
CA ASN A 34 16.63 5.66 -7.10
C ASN A 34 17.57 4.48 -6.96
N TRP A 35 17.13 3.36 -6.39
CA TRP A 35 17.91 2.13 -6.33
C TRP A 35 18.18 1.56 -7.73
N LEU A 36 17.20 1.55 -8.63
CA LEU A 36 17.38 1.11 -10.02
C LEU A 36 18.41 1.98 -10.76
N ASN A 37 18.33 3.30 -10.60
CA ASN A 37 19.32 4.22 -11.17
C ASN A 37 20.73 3.96 -10.62
N LYS A 38 20.86 3.71 -9.31
CA LYS A 38 22.14 3.37 -8.68
C LYS A 38 22.68 2.00 -9.10
N ARG A 39 21.80 1.01 -9.30
CA ARG A 39 22.16 -0.33 -9.77
C ARG A 39 22.66 -0.32 -11.21
N HIS A 40 22.20 0.63 -12.02
CA HIS A 40 22.53 0.74 -13.44
C HIS A 40 23.21 2.08 -13.78
N PRO A 41 24.43 2.34 -13.27
CA PRO A 41 25.11 3.62 -13.46
C PRO A 41 25.46 3.93 -14.92
N LYS A 42 25.56 2.90 -15.78
CA LYS A 42 25.83 3.05 -17.22
C LYS A 42 24.58 3.33 -18.06
N LEU A 43 23.39 3.23 -17.48
CA LEU A 43 22.13 3.47 -18.18
C LEU A 43 21.60 4.87 -17.86
N ASN A 44 21.11 5.57 -18.88
CA ASN A 44 20.37 6.81 -18.67
C ASN A 44 19.06 6.50 -17.90
N LYS A 45 18.63 7.42 -17.01
CA LYS A 45 17.36 7.34 -16.28
C LYS A 45 16.19 7.05 -17.21
N HIS A 46 16.16 7.66 -18.39
CA HIS A 46 15.10 7.42 -19.38
C HIS A 46 15.07 5.95 -19.86
N THR A 47 16.25 5.36 -20.08
CA THR A 47 16.38 3.94 -20.46
C THR A 47 15.99 3.01 -19.32
N VAL A 48 16.35 3.36 -18.07
CA VAL A 48 15.94 2.62 -16.88
C VAL A 48 14.41 2.63 -16.74
N VAL A 49 13.77 3.79 -16.85
CA VAL A 49 12.30 3.92 -16.78
C VAL A 49 11.65 3.13 -17.90
N ARG A 50 12.12 3.26 -19.15
CA ARG A 50 11.54 2.52 -20.29
C ARG A 50 11.65 0.99 -20.12
N ARG A 51 12.74 0.50 -19.53
CA ARG A 51 13.01 -0.94 -19.39
C ARG A 51 12.33 -1.57 -18.17
N PHE A 52 12.27 -0.87 -17.05
CA PHE A 52 11.83 -1.43 -15.76
C PHE A 52 10.55 -0.80 -15.20
N LEU A 53 10.14 0.36 -15.71
CA LEU A 53 8.92 1.09 -15.29
C LEU A 53 8.10 1.59 -16.49
N PRO A 54 7.68 0.71 -17.43
CA PRO A 54 6.80 1.12 -18.51
C PRO A 54 5.50 1.69 -17.91
N GLY A 55 5.10 2.90 -18.35
CA GLY A 55 3.91 3.58 -17.82
C GLY A 55 4.00 3.97 -16.34
N TRP A 56 5.20 4.07 -15.77
CA TRP A 56 5.43 4.34 -14.33
C TRP A 56 4.93 3.25 -13.38
N GLU A 57 4.76 2.02 -13.90
CA GLU A 57 4.43 0.86 -13.09
C GLU A 57 5.67 -0.03 -12.91
N ILE A 58 6.09 -0.24 -11.66
CA ILE A 58 7.23 -1.10 -11.34
C ILE A 58 6.76 -2.55 -11.44
N ARG A 59 7.21 -3.25 -12.48
CA ARG A 59 6.88 -4.66 -12.74
C ARG A 59 8.17 -5.40 -13.11
N THR A 60 8.44 -6.53 -12.46
CA THR A 60 9.59 -7.37 -12.78
C THR A 60 9.20 -8.83 -12.62
N GLU A 61 9.47 -9.66 -13.64
CA GLU A 61 9.36 -11.13 -13.57
C GLU A 61 8.04 -11.63 -12.93
N GLY A 62 6.92 -11.01 -13.30
CA GLY A 62 5.58 -11.36 -12.78
C GLY A 62 5.21 -10.77 -11.41
N VAL A 63 6.11 -10.01 -10.77
CA VAL A 63 5.88 -9.32 -9.51
C VAL A 63 5.70 -7.82 -9.75
N GLU A 64 4.55 -7.30 -9.34
CA GLU A 64 4.23 -5.87 -9.43
C GLU A 64 4.39 -5.19 -8.07
N PHE A 65 4.88 -3.96 -8.05
CA PHE A 65 4.92 -3.17 -6.83
C PHE A 65 3.49 -2.88 -6.33
N PHE A 66 3.24 -3.24 -5.07
CA PHE A 66 1.93 -3.01 -4.47
C PHE A 66 1.71 -1.51 -4.20
N ARG A 67 0.71 -0.93 -4.86
CA ARG A 67 0.35 0.48 -4.70
C ARG A 67 -0.48 0.69 -3.44
N ALA A 68 0.15 1.11 -2.35
CA ALA A 68 -0.54 1.37 -1.07
C ALA A 68 -1.60 2.47 -1.21
N CYS A 69 -1.37 3.46 -2.07
CA CYS A 69 -2.33 4.54 -2.34
C CYS A 69 -3.63 4.05 -2.98
N ARG A 70 -3.63 2.90 -3.68
CA ARG A 70 -4.83 2.31 -4.31
C ARG A 70 -5.73 1.58 -3.31
N VAL A 71 -5.24 1.29 -2.09
CA VAL A 71 -6.03 0.60 -1.07
C VAL A 71 -7.21 1.48 -0.64
N PRO A 72 -8.46 0.97 -0.71
CA PRO A 72 -9.62 1.71 -0.23
C PRO A 72 -9.54 1.83 1.29
N VAL A 73 -9.88 3.02 1.80
CA VAL A 73 -10.02 3.25 3.24
C VAL A 73 -11.50 3.21 3.56
N THR A 74 -11.94 2.15 4.23
CA THR A 74 -13.34 1.91 4.57
C THR A 74 -13.56 2.27 6.02
N ARG A 75 -14.20 3.40 6.28
CA ARG A 75 -14.56 3.78 7.65
C ARG A 75 -15.50 2.75 8.25
N TYR A 76 -15.33 2.48 9.55
CA TYR A 76 -16.31 1.71 10.29
C TYR A 76 -17.66 2.40 10.18
N ARG A 77 -18.61 1.69 9.58
CA ARG A 77 -20.01 2.09 9.62
C ARG A 77 -20.53 1.73 11.00
N PHE A 78 -21.14 2.70 11.67
CA PHE A 78 -21.80 2.47 12.95
C PHE A 78 -22.82 1.32 12.81
N ARG A 79 -22.66 0.25 13.61
CA ARG A 79 -23.53 -0.94 13.60
C ARG A 79 -24.59 -0.93 14.70
N GLY A 80 -24.74 0.18 15.44
CA GLY A 80 -25.71 0.30 16.53
C GLY A 80 -25.38 -0.58 17.74
N THR A 81 -26.32 -0.64 18.68
CA THR A 81 -26.34 -1.52 19.86
C THR A 81 -26.67 -2.98 19.53
N ARG A 82 -26.62 -3.36 18.24
CA ARG A 82 -27.08 -4.66 17.73
C ARG A 82 -26.01 -5.76 17.81
N ILE A 83 -24.85 -5.45 18.37
CA ILE A 83 -23.79 -6.41 18.64
C ILE A 83 -24.03 -6.93 20.06
N PRO A 84 -24.54 -8.16 20.23
CA PRO A 84 -24.72 -8.71 21.57
C PRO A 84 -23.36 -8.78 22.25
N THR A 85 -23.28 -8.17 23.41
CA THR A 85 -22.13 -8.22 24.29
C THR A 85 -22.29 -9.38 25.27
N PRO A 86 -21.21 -10.00 25.75
CA PRO A 86 -21.28 -11.18 26.61
C PRO A 86 -22.11 -11.01 27.89
N TRP A 87 -22.31 -9.78 28.35
CA TRP A 87 -23.07 -9.45 29.56
C TRP A 87 -24.56 -9.11 29.29
N ASP A 88 -25.01 -9.06 28.03
CA ASP A 88 -26.43 -8.83 27.70
C ASP A 88 -27.34 -9.98 28.14
N SER A 89 -26.76 -11.16 28.39
CA SER A 89 -27.50 -12.37 28.85
C SER A 89 -27.74 -12.40 30.36
N ALA A 90 -27.12 -11.50 31.13
CA ALA A 90 -27.09 -11.58 32.60
C ALA A 90 -28.23 -10.80 33.29
N ALA A 91 -29.13 -10.15 32.53
CA ALA A 91 -30.17 -9.26 33.05
C ALA A 91 -31.59 -9.88 33.04
N ALA A 92 -31.71 -11.18 33.34
CA ALA A 92 -33.00 -11.86 33.52
C ALA A 92 -33.36 -11.99 35.01
#